data_AF-A0A1G7UID9-F1
#
_entry.id   AF-A0A1G7UID9-F1
#
_cell.length_a   1.000
_cell.length_b   1.000
_cell.length_c   1.000
_cell.angle_alpha   90.00
_cell.angle_beta   90.00
_cell.angle_gamma   90.00
#
_symmetry.space_group_name_H-M   'P 1'
#
loop_
_entity.id
_entity.type
_entity.pdbx_description
1 polymer ?
#
loop_
_entity_poly.entity_id
_entity_poly.type
_entity_poly.pdbx_seq_one_letter_code
_entity_poly.pdbx_strand_id
1 'polypeptide(L)'
;MLGTAFSALSLVGLAPETDQPFVMDTMLAGLAEGCEMSPDLAVFREQLVADGSYILPPGAAEHFVEAQIAVHDDYREIVVPVDGVWQGHRVDGLLILAGIDNGISAFSVVFDAEDIGVADTFAPLAVSSNQRMADDPENIVGASAAFGTFQGRTQYICDFSN
;
A
#
# COMPACT_ATOMS: atom_id res chain seq x y z
N MET A 1 41.74 36.14 -43.89
CA MET A 1 41.45 36.15 -42.44
C MET A 1 40.46 35.04 -42.13
N LEU A 2 40.62 34.45 -40.95
CA LEU A 2 40.14 33.15 -40.50
C LEU A 2 38.65 32.86 -40.75
N GLY A 3 38.38 31.64 -41.18
CA GLY A 3 37.05 31.04 -41.17
C GLY A 3 36.64 30.62 -39.76
N THR A 4 35.35 30.68 -39.50
CA THR A 4 34.73 30.24 -38.25
C THR A 4 33.83 29.05 -38.57
N ALA A 5 34.32 27.85 -38.24
CA ALA A 5 33.50 26.66 -38.14
C ALA A 5 32.96 26.61 -36.70
N PHE A 6 31.64 26.69 -36.53
CA PHE A 6 30.99 26.39 -35.26
C PHE A 6 30.55 24.93 -35.26
N SER A 7 31.19 24.16 -34.40
CA SER A 7 30.85 22.77 -34.10
C SER A 7 29.44 22.67 -33.53
N ALA A 8 28.60 21.85 -34.14
CA ALA A 8 27.36 21.39 -33.54
C ALA A 8 27.71 20.42 -32.40
N LEU A 9 27.48 20.84 -31.16
CA LEU A 9 27.49 19.97 -29.99
C LEU A 9 26.18 19.16 -30.00
N SER A 10 26.29 17.88 -30.35
CA SER A 10 25.24 16.89 -30.13
C SER A 10 25.02 16.73 -28.63
N LEU A 11 23.96 17.35 -28.10
CA LEU A 11 23.39 17.00 -26.81
C LEU A 11 22.81 15.59 -26.95
N VAL A 12 23.58 14.59 -26.49
CA VAL A 12 23.05 13.27 -26.19
C VAL A 12 22.10 13.46 -25.02
N GLY A 13 20.80 13.53 -25.31
CA GLY A 13 19.75 13.57 -24.30
C GLY A 13 19.78 12.26 -23.52
N LEU A 14 20.37 12.30 -22.33
CA LEU A 14 20.08 11.35 -21.26
C LEU A 14 18.61 11.60 -20.90
N ALA A 15 17.70 10.77 -21.43
CA ALA A 15 16.37 10.70 -20.85
C ALA A 15 16.57 10.34 -19.36
N PRO A 16 15.96 11.07 -18.41
CA PRO A 16 16.04 10.68 -17.01
C PRO A 16 15.51 9.25 -16.90
N GLU A 17 16.21 8.41 -16.13
CA GLU A 17 15.68 7.12 -15.69
C GLU A 17 14.31 7.41 -15.09
N THR A 18 13.24 6.97 -15.76
CA THR A 18 11.91 7.03 -15.18
C THR A 18 11.95 6.15 -13.96
N ASP A 19 11.88 6.76 -12.77
CA ASP A 19 11.64 6.08 -11.50
C ASP A 19 10.41 5.19 -11.70
N GLN A 20 10.64 3.88 -11.82
CA GLN A 20 9.57 2.92 -12.04
C GLN A 20 9.04 2.55 -10.66
N PRO A 21 7.73 2.73 -10.39
CA PRO A 21 7.19 2.39 -9.09
C PRO A 21 7.36 0.92 -8.74
N PHE A 22 7.40 0.62 -7.45
CA PHE A 22 7.47 -0.74 -6.97
C PHE A 22 6.16 -1.50 -7.26
N VAL A 23 6.26 -2.66 -7.91
CA VAL A 23 5.11 -3.54 -8.15
C VAL A 23 4.80 -4.34 -6.88
N MET A 24 3.71 -3.97 -6.21
CA MET A 24 3.33 -4.49 -4.90
C MET A 24 2.51 -5.79 -4.98
N ASP A 25 2.12 -6.24 -6.17
CA ASP A 25 1.21 -7.38 -6.38
C ASP A 25 1.64 -8.66 -5.64
N THR A 26 2.93 -8.97 -5.60
CA THR A 26 3.44 -10.14 -4.84
C THR A 26 3.32 -9.92 -3.33
N MET A 27 3.69 -8.74 -2.84
CA MET A 27 3.62 -8.40 -1.43
C MET A 27 2.17 -8.36 -0.95
N LEU A 28 1.24 -7.83 -1.75
CA LEU A 28 -0.17 -7.69 -1.41
C LEU A 28 -1.03 -8.86 -1.93
N ALA A 29 -0.40 -9.97 -2.34
CA ALA A 29 -1.10 -11.16 -2.80
C ALA A 29 -2.07 -11.69 -1.72
N GLY A 30 -3.29 -12.06 -2.13
CA GLY A 30 -4.34 -12.54 -1.23
C GLY A 30 -5.19 -11.45 -0.57
N LEU A 31 -4.70 -10.21 -0.49
CA LEU A 31 -5.39 -9.15 0.25
C LEU A 31 -6.77 -8.80 -0.37
N ALA A 32 -6.84 -8.79 -1.70
CA ALA A 32 -8.09 -8.62 -2.45
C ALA A 32 -8.90 -9.92 -2.62
N GLU A 33 -8.47 -11.01 -1.99
CA GLU A 33 -9.05 -12.35 -2.08
C GLU A 33 -9.57 -12.84 -0.72
N GLY A 34 -10.18 -11.95 0.07
CA GLY A 34 -10.64 -12.25 1.42
C GLY A 34 -9.66 -11.83 2.51
N CYS A 35 -8.88 -10.76 2.28
CA CYS A 35 -7.93 -10.22 3.25
C CYS A 35 -6.86 -11.22 3.71
N GLU A 36 -6.52 -12.19 2.86
CA GLU A 36 -5.43 -13.12 3.11
C GLU A 36 -4.09 -12.37 3.06
N MET A 37 -3.27 -12.51 4.11
CA MET A 37 -1.95 -11.90 4.13
C MET A 37 -0.92 -12.81 3.48
N SER A 38 -0.23 -12.31 2.46
CA SER A 38 0.99 -12.95 1.97
C SER A 38 2.04 -13.07 3.08
N PRO A 39 3.00 -14.00 2.98
CA PRO A 39 4.09 -14.09 3.96
C PRO A 39 4.89 -12.78 4.09
N ASP A 40 5.16 -12.09 2.98
CA ASP A 40 5.91 -10.83 2.99
C ASP A 40 5.13 -9.72 3.71
N LEU A 41 3.81 -9.64 3.46
CA LEU A 41 2.95 -8.67 4.13
C LEU A 41 2.79 -8.96 5.61
N ALA A 42 2.65 -10.24 5.99
CA ALA A 42 2.56 -10.64 7.40
C ALA A 42 3.83 -10.23 8.16
N VAL A 43 5.01 -10.55 7.64
CA VAL A 43 6.29 -10.17 8.26
C VAL A 43 6.45 -8.64 8.31
N PHE A 44 6.11 -7.93 7.23
CA PHE A 44 6.12 -6.48 7.19
C PHE A 44 5.25 -5.87 8.30
N ARG A 45 3.98 -6.31 8.39
CA ARG A 45 3.02 -5.81 9.39
C ARG A 45 3.44 -6.14 10.82
N GLU A 46 3.89 -7.36 11.07
CA GLU A 46 4.30 -7.79 12.42
C GLU A 46 5.46 -6.95 12.95
N GLN A 47 6.51 -6.73 12.15
CA GLN A 47 7.64 -5.89 12.56
C GLN A 47 7.22 -4.44 12.78
N LEU A 48 6.42 -3.91 11.85
CA LEU A 48 5.96 -2.52 11.89
C LEU A 48 5.14 -2.22 13.14
N VAL A 49 4.29 -3.14 13.56
CA VAL A 49 3.48 -3.01 14.78
C VAL A 49 4.33 -3.20 16.05
N ALA A 50 5.37 -4.05 15.99
CA ALA A 50 6.22 -4.39 17.13
C ALA A 50 7.12 -3.22 17.55
N ASP A 51 7.84 -2.61 16.61
CA ASP A 51 8.83 -1.58 16.93
C ASP A 51 8.91 -0.40 15.95
N GLY A 52 8.02 -0.36 14.94
CA GLY A 52 8.01 0.71 13.93
C GLY A 52 9.00 0.51 12.79
N SER A 53 9.85 -0.52 12.85
CA SER A 53 10.71 -0.94 11.74
C SER A 53 9.98 -1.91 10.81
N TYR A 54 10.46 -2.07 9.59
CA TYR A 54 9.85 -3.01 8.65
C TYR A 54 10.89 -3.66 7.76
N ILE A 55 10.61 -4.91 7.37
CA ILE A 55 11.43 -5.68 6.44
C ILE A 55 10.75 -5.62 5.07
N LEU A 56 11.54 -5.28 4.06
CA LEU A 56 11.07 -5.18 2.69
C LEU A 56 11.62 -6.31 1.81
N PRO A 57 10.90 -6.68 0.74
CA PRO A 57 11.45 -7.51 -0.31
C PRO A 57 12.72 -6.87 -0.94
N PRO A 58 13.62 -7.68 -1.51
CA PRO A 58 14.80 -7.17 -2.21
C PRO A 58 14.42 -6.18 -3.31
N GLY A 59 15.12 -5.04 -3.36
CA GLY A 59 14.89 -3.99 -4.37
C GLY A 59 13.73 -3.04 -4.08
N ALA A 60 12.98 -3.23 -2.99
CA ALA A 60 11.86 -2.34 -2.66
C ALA A 60 12.29 -1.09 -1.88
N ALA A 61 13.47 -1.09 -1.25
CA ALA A 61 13.85 -0.08 -0.25
C ALA A 61 13.83 1.37 -0.74
N GLU A 62 14.11 1.62 -2.03
CA GLU A 62 14.12 2.97 -2.60
C GLU A 62 12.72 3.57 -2.79
N HIS A 63 11.68 2.74 -2.78
CA HIS A 63 10.30 3.15 -2.97
C HIS A 63 9.52 3.38 -1.67
N PHE A 64 10.09 3.02 -0.53
CA PHE A 64 9.44 3.13 0.78
C PHE A 64 10.09 4.23 1.61
N VAL A 65 9.26 5.08 2.20
CA VAL A 65 9.71 6.14 3.12
C VAL A 65 9.50 5.69 4.56
N GLU A 66 10.30 6.24 5.48
CA GLU A 66 10.19 6.00 6.92
C GLU A 66 8.74 6.06 7.43
N ALA A 67 8.39 5.12 8.30
CA ALA A 67 7.06 5.02 8.88
C ALA A 67 6.73 6.24 9.75
N GLN A 68 5.52 6.75 9.59
CA GLN A 68 4.97 7.83 10.39
C GLN A 68 4.00 7.23 11.40
N ILE A 69 4.24 7.47 12.69
CA ILE A 69 3.45 6.88 13.77
C ILE A 69 2.74 8.00 14.55
N ALA A 70 1.42 7.99 14.51
CA ALA A 70 0.57 8.81 15.36
C ALA A 70 -0.06 7.95 16.44
N VAL A 71 0.01 8.39 17.70
CA VAL A 71 -0.59 7.71 18.84
C VAL A 71 -1.89 8.42 19.21
N HIS A 72 -2.98 7.66 19.25
CA HIS A 72 -4.30 8.08 19.72
C HIS A 72 -4.62 7.40 21.06
N ASP A 73 -5.76 7.73 21.66
CA ASP A 73 -6.17 7.18 22.96
C ASP A 73 -6.30 5.65 22.92
N ASP A 74 -6.89 5.10 21.85
CA ASP A 74 -7.25 3.68 21.76
C ASP A 74 -6.43 2.88 20.73
N TYR A 75 -5.61 3.55 19.90
CA TYR A 75 -4.86 2.90 18.83
C TYR A 75 -3.66 3.74 18.36
N ARG A 76 -2.74 3.08 17.65
CA ARG A 76 -1.67 3.70 16.87
C ARG A 76 -2.07 3.71 15.40
N GLU A 77 -2.02 4.86 14.75
CA GLU A 77 -2.09 4.98 13.30
C GLU A 77 -0.65 4.99 12.76
N ILE A 78 -0.31 3.99 11.97
CA ILE A 78 1.01 3.83 11.36
C ILE A 78 0.85 3.94 9.85
N VAL A 79 1.54 4.91 9.24
CA VAL A 79 1.51 5.16 7.81
C VAL A 79 2.90 4.95 7.24
N VAL A 80 3.03 4.10 6.23
CA VAL A 80 4.26 3.91 5.47
C VAL A 80 4.03 4.43 4.05
N PRO A 81 4.52 5.63 3.71
CA PRO A 81 4.44 6.14 2.35
C PRO A 81 5.24 5.24 1.40
N VAL A 82 4.67 4.99 0.22
CA VAL A 82 5.30 4.16 -0.81
C VAL A 82 5.06 4.80 -2.18
N ASP A 83 6.04 4.72 -3.09
CA ASP A 83 5.80 4.90 -4.52
C ASP A 83 5.59 3.52 -5.16
N GLY A 84 4.34 3.06 -5.10
CA GLY A 84 3.97 1.71 -5.49
C GLY A 84 2.87 1.64 -6.55
N VAL A 85 2.71 0.45 -7.10
CA VAL A 85 1.54 0.06 -7.91
C VAL A 85 0.99 -1.25 -7.40
N TRP A 86 -0.32 -1.36 -7.32
CA TRP A 86 -1.01 -2.61 -7.00
C TRP A 86 -2.16 -2.83 -7.98
N GLN A 87 -2.15 -3.97 -8.68
CA GLN A 87 -3.11 -4.28 -9.75
C GLN A 87 -3.23 -3.16 -10.80
N GLY A 88 -2.10 -2.49 -11.09
CA GLY A 88 -2.03 -1.39 -12.06
C GLY A 88 -2.47 -0.01 -11.54
N HIS A 89 -2.84 0.12 -10.27
CA HIS A 89 -3.21 1.40 -9.65
C HIS A 89 -2.14 1.94 -8.72
N ARG A 90 -1.95 3.26 -8.71
CA ARG A 90 -0.93 3.93 -7.89
C ARG A 90 -1.29 3.86 -6.40
N VAL A 91 -0.31 3.50 -5.59
CA VAL A 91 -0.42 3.40 -4.13
C VAL A 91 0.44 4.49 -3.51
N ASP A 92 -0.16 5.33 -2.68
CA ASP A 92 0.50 6.41 -1.93
C ASP A 92 1.09 5.91 -0.60
N GLY A 93 0.51 4.85 -0.04
CA GLY A 93 0.93 4.34 1.26
C GLY A 93 0.22 3.10 1.72
N LEU A 94 0.80 2.48 2.74
CA LEU A 94 0.18 1.46 3.55
C LEU A 94 -0.20 2.07 4.90
N LEU A 95 -1.40 1.81 5.39
CA LEU A 95 -1.90 2.33 6.66
C LEU A 95 -2.32 1.18 7.56
N ILE A 96 -1.89 1.23 8.83
CA ILE A 96 -2.21 0.24 9.85
C ILE A 96 -2.84 0.97 11.04
N LEU A 97 -3.97 0.45 11.51
CA LEU A 97 -4.53 0.80 12.81
C LEU A 97 -4.25 -0.35 13.76
N ALA A 98 -3.47 -0.09 14.81
CA ALA A 98 -3.10 -1.09 15.81
C ALA A 98 -3.56 -0.66 17.20
N GLY A 99 -4.49 -1.41 17.78
CA GLY A 99 -5.09 -1.17 19.09
C GLY A 99 -4.07 -1.07 20.23
N ILE A 100 -4.40 -0.24 21.21
CA ILE A 100 -3.68 -0.15 22.50
C ILE A 100 -4.57 -0.85 23.52
N ASP A 101 -4.13 -2.01 23.98
CA ASP A 101 -4.84 -2.84 24.96
C ASP A 101 -6.29 -3.22 24.57
N ASN A 102 -6.62 -3.19 23.27
CA ASN A 102 -7.91 -3.57 22.73
C ASN A 102 -7.78 -4.39 21.44
N GLY A 103 -8.92 -4.81 20.89
CA GLY A 103 -8.98 -5.67 19.70
C GLY A 103 -8.81 -4.95 18.36
N ILE A 104 -8.54 -3.63 18.31
CA ILE A 104 -8.49 -2.89 17.04
C ILE A 104 -7.31 -3.37 16.19
N SER A 105 -7.59 -3.77 14.95
CA SER A 105 -6.56 -4.16 13.99
C SER A 105 -7.06 -3.98 12.56
N ALA A 106 -6.52 -3.00 11.82
CA ALA A 106 -6.83 -2.83 10.41
C ALA A 106 -5.56 -2.65 9.57
N PHE A 107 -5.61 -3.11 8.33
CA PHE A 107 -4.61 -2.86 7.30
C PHE A 107 -5.30 -2.24 6.08
N SER A 108 -4.75 -1.15 5.55
CA SER A 108 -5.30 -0.44 4.41
C SER A 108 -4.23 -0.17 3.37
N VAL A 109 -4.59 -0.33 2.09
CA VAL A 109 -3.81 0.18 0.96
C VAL A 109 -4.41 1.51 0.56
N VAL A 110 -3.61 2.57 0.60
CA VAL A 110 -4.01 3.93 0.29
C VAL A 110 -3.62 4.23 -1.16
N PHE A 111 -4.60 4.60 -1.98
CA PHE A 111 -4.39 4.90 -3.39
C PHE A 111 -4.24 6.39 -3.64
N ASP A 112 -3.51 6.71 -4.71
CA ASP A 112 -3.38 8.07 -5.24
C ASP A 112 -4.78 8.64 -5.53
N ALA A 113 -5.03 9.86 -5.06
CA ALA A 113 -6.30 10.55 -5.23
C ALA A 113 -6.62 10.88 -6.71
N GLU A 114 -5.61 10.95 -7.57
CA GLU A 114 -5.73 11.20 -9.00
C GLU A 114 -5.97 9.91 -9.83
N ASP A 115 -5.91 8.73 -9.21
CA ASP A 115 -6.17 7.44 -9.88
C ASP A 115 -7.69 7.19 -10.05
N ILE A 116 -8.25 7.70 -11.14
CA ILE A 116 -9.68 7.66 -11.45
C ILE A 116 -10.26 6.25 -11.69
N GLY A 117 -9.42 5.22 -11.90
CA GLY A 117 -9.87 3.87 -12.24
C GLY A 117 -9.98 2.93 -11.03
N VAL A 118 -9.49 3.35 -9.88
CA VAL A 118 -9.28 2.46 -8.73
C VAL A 118 -10.60 1.90 -8.18
N ALA A 119 -11.68 2.68 -8.23
CA ALA A 119 -12.99 2.25 -7.75
C ALA A 119 -13.60 1.12 -8.58
N ASP A 120 -13.43 1.16 -9.91
CA ASP A 120 -13.95 0.13 -10.82
C ASP A 120 -13.26 -1.23 -10.58
N THR A 121 -11.99 -1.20 -10.16
CA THR A 121 -11.22 -2.40 -9.80
C THR A 121 -11.55 -2.88 -8.39
N PHE A 122 -11.45 -2.00 -7.39
CA PHE A 122 -11.40 -2.44 -5.99
C PHE A 122 -12.75 -2.49 -5.28
N ALA A 123 -13.76 -1.72 -5.71
CA ALA A 123 -15.10 -1.83 -5.13
C ALA A 123 -15.70 -3.25 -5.27
N PRO A 124 -15.71 -3.90 -6.46
CA PRO A 124 -16.22 -5.26 -6.59
C PRO A 124 -15.35 -6.29 -5.83
N LEU A 125 -14.03 -6.07 -5.78
CA LEU A 125 -13.12 -6.95 -5.03
C LEU A 125 -13.37 -6.90 -3.52
N ALA A 126 -13.67 -5.72 -2.97
CA ALA A 126 -14.01 -5.58 -1.55
C ALA A 126 -15.31 -6.31 -1.21
N VAL A 127 -16.35 -6.17 -2.05
CA VAL A 127 -17.61 -6.92 -1.88
C VAL A 127 -17.36 -8.43 -1.93
N SER A 128 -16.58 -8.89 -2.91
CA SER A 128 -16.26 -10.31 -3.06
C SER A 128 -15.44 -10.84 -1.88
N SER A 129 -14.45 -10.08 -1.40
CA SER A 129 -13.64 -10.44 -0.23
C SER A 129 -14.47 -10.51 1.03
N ASN A 130 -15.34 -9.52 1.25
CA ASN A 130 -16.22 -9.49 2.40
C ASN A 130 -17.19 -10.68 2.40
N GLN A 131 -17.74 -11.03 1.23
CA GLN A 131 -18.59 -12.22 1.10
C GLN A 131 -17.81 -13.51 1.39
N ARG A 132 -16.60 -13.66 0.83
CA ARG A 132 -15.75 -14.83 1.08
C ARG A 132 -15.47 -15.01 2.57
N MET A 133 -15.12 -13.93 3.26
CA MET A 133 -14.89 -13.95 4.70
C MET A 133 -16.17 -14.23 5.50
N ALA A 134 -17.33 -13.73 5.08
CA ALA A 134 -18.60 -14.02 5.74
C ALA A 134 -19.03 -15.50 5.59
N ASP A 135 -18.65 -16.13 4.47
CA ASP A 135 -18.93 -17.54 4.20
C ASP A 135 -17.90 -18.50 4.82
N ASP A 136 -16.77 -17.99 5.31
CA ASP A 136 -15.73 -18.78 5.96
C ASP A 136 -16.15 -19.13 7.41
N PRO A 137 -16.38 -20.42 7.73
CA PRO A 137 -16.74 -20.84 9.08
C PRO A 137 -15.61 -20.62 10.11
N GLU A 138 -14.37 -20.43 9.66
CA GLU A 138 -13.21 -20.14 10.50
C GLU A 138 -13.01 -18.63 10.72
N ASN A 139 -13.79 -17.77 10.04
CA ASN A 139 -13.80 -16.33 10.30
C ASN A 139 -14.59 -15.99 11.59
N ILE A 140 -14.05 -16.44 12.72
CA ILE A 140 -14.62 -16.26 14.06
C ILE A 140 -14.44 -14.79 14.54
N VAL A 141 -13.72 -13.99 13.76
CA VAL A 141 -13.08 -12.73 14.17
C VAL A 141 -13.86 -11.48 13.70
N GLY A 142 -15.00 -11.64 13.00
CA GLY A 142 -15.72 -10.49 12.45
C GLY A 142 -14.93 -9.71 11.39
N ALA A 143 -13.90 -10.33 10.81
CA ALA A 143 -13.04 -9.70 9.83
C ALA A 143 -13.86 -9.31 8.59
N SER A 144 -13.54 -8.15 8.01
CA SER A 144 -14.29 -7.57 6.90
C SER A 144 -13.38 -6.84 5.91
N ALA A 145 -13.87 -6.71 4.67
CA ALA A 145 -13.20 -5.95 3.63
C ALA A 145 -14.10 -4.79 3.19
N ALA A 146 -13.50 -3.62 3.01
CA ALA A 146 -14.20 -2.44 2.51
C ALA A 146 -13.34 -1.69 1.49
N PHE A 147 -14.00 -1.03 0.55
CA PHE A 147 -13.36 -0.06 -0.32
C PHE A 147 -14.13 1.24 -0.27
N GLY A 148 -13.43 2.37 -0.18
CA GLY A 148 -14.05 3.68 -0.16
C GLY A 148 -13.10 4.78 0.30
N THR A 149 -13.66 5.96 0.59
CA THR A 149 -12.89 7.08 1.11
C THR A 149 -12.97 7.13 2.62
N PHE A 150 -11.82 6.99 3.28
CA PHE A 150 -11.69 7.03 4.73
C PHE A 150 -10.66 8.10 5.10
N GLN A 151 -11.03 8.99 6.04
CA GLN A 151 -10.21 10.16 6.40
C GLN A 151 -9.74 10.99 5.19
N GLY A 152 -10.59 11.12 4.16
CA GLY A 152 -10.27 11.85 2.93
C GLY A 152 -9.34 11.14 1.94
N ARG A 153 -8.96 9.89 2.21
CA ARG A 153 -8.08 9.08 1.35
C ARG A 153 -8.84 7.88 0.77
N THR A 154 -8.65 7.58 -0.50
CA THR A 154 -9.23 6.39 -1.15
C THR A 154 -8.45 5.15 -0.73
N GLN A 155 -9.13 4.15 -0.18
CA GLN A 155 -8.49 3.01 0.47
C GLN A 155 -9.22 1.70 0.21
N TYR A 156 -8.45 0.61 0.08
CA TYR A 156 -8.93 -0.76 0.28
C TYR A 156 -8.54 -1.19 1.68
N ILE A 157 -9.51 -1.59 2.49
CA ILE A 157 -9.36 -1.84 3.92
C ILE A 157 -9.68 -3.29 4.23
N CYS A 158 -8.80 -3.92 5.00
CA CYS A 158 -9.02 -5.17 5.70
C CYS A 158 -9.07 -4.90 7.21
N ASP A 159 -10.24 -5.07 7.80
CA ASP A 159 -10.47 -4.94 9.24
C ASP A 159 -10.46 -6.33 9.87
N PHE A 160 -9.62 -6.50 10.88
CA PHE A 160 -9.41 -7.73 11.66
C PHE A 160 -9.70 -7.50 13.14
N SER A 161 -10.54 -6.50 13.47
CA SER A 161 -10.83 -6.14 14.84
C SER A 161 -11.79 -7.13 15.53
N ASN A 162 -11.55 -7.41 16.82
CA ASN A 162 -12.34 -8.36 17.63
C ASN A 162 -13.26 -7.69 18.65
#